data_AF-A0A8B9Y6Z0-F1
#
_entry.id   AF-A0A8B9Y6Z0-F1
#
_cell.length_a   1.000
_cell.length_b   1.000
_cell.length_c   1.000
_cell.angle_alpha   90.00
_cell.angle_beta   90.00
_cell.angle_gamma   90.00
#
_symmetry.space_group_name_H-M   'P 1'
#
loop_
_entity.id
_entity.type
_entity.pdbx_description
1 polymer ?
#
loop_
_entity_poly.entity_id
_entity_poly.type
_entity_poly.pdbx_seq_one_letter_code
_entity_poly.pdbx_strand_id
1 'polypeptide(L)'
;MVPGIAASVDFYPRASSLDTFIAAVYEHAVILPNVTLVPVSPEEALAVMNRNLDLLEGAVTSASKQGAHIIVTPEDGIYGFNFTRESIYPYLEDIPDPQVNWIPCNNPDRFGHTPVQQRLSCLAKDNSIYIVANIGDKKSCNASDPQCPPDGRYQYNTDVVFDSKGKLVARYHKQNLFLNEDQFNAPKEPEVVTFNTTFGKFGIFTCFDILFHDPAVTLVRDSRVDTILFPTAWMNVLPHLSAIEFHSAWAMGMRVNFLASNLHYPLKKMTGSGIYAPDSPRAFHYDMKTEEGKLLLAQLDSHPHPTPVVNWTSYASGVEAHSVGNQEFTGIIFFDEFTFLELKEIGGNYTVCQRDLCCHLSYKMSEKRSDEVYALGAFDGLHTVEGSYYLQICTLLKCKTTDLHTCGDSVETASTRFEMFALSGTFGTQYVFPEVLLSEIQLAPGEFQVSSDGRLFSLKPTSGPVLTVTLFGRLYEKDSAPNTLSDLTTQALRLNPKTDAWKSK
;
A
#
# COMPACT_ATOMS: atom_id res chain seq x y z
N MET A 1 57.71 -38.92 -23.12
CA MET A 1 56.26 -38.94 -23.43
C MET A 1 55.51 -38.88 -22.11
N VAL A 2 55.04 -37.70 -21.72
CA VAL A 2 54.16 -37.50 -20.57
C VAL A 2 52.79 -37.17 -21.15
N PRO A 3 51.71 -37.89 -20.80
CA PRO A 3 50.39 -37.62 -21.36
C PRO A 3 49.82 -36.34 -20.74
N GLY A 4 49.33 -35.45 -21.60
CA GLY A 4 48.70 -34.19 -21.21
C GLY A 4 47.35 -34.42 -20.53
N ILE A 5 47.15 -33.75 -19.40
CA ILE A 5 45.87 -33.66 -18.72
C ILE A 5 45.07 -32.55 -19.43
N ALA A 6 44.02 -32.94 -20.16
CA ALA A 6 43.04 -32.00 -20.67
C ALA A 6 42.12 -31.59 -19.50
N ALA A 7 42.23 -30.35 -19.05
CA ALA A 7 41.27 -29.76 -18.13
C ALA A 7 40.01 -29.37 -18.92
N SER A 8 38.92 -30.11 -18.71
CA SER A 8 37.58 -29.71 -19.13
C SER A 8 37.15 -28.51 -18.30
N VAL A 9 37.07 -27.34 -18.94
CA VAL A 9 36.47 -26.14 -18.35
C VAL A 9 34.97 -26.25 -18.57
N ASP A 10 34.24 -26.67 -17.54
CA ASP A 10 32.78 -26.60 -17.52
C ASP A 10 32.36 -25.13 -17.48
N PHE A 11 31.97 -24.60 -18.63
CA PHE A 11 31.28 -23.31 -18.74
C PHE A 11 29.86 -23.48 -18.22
N TYR A 12 29.65 -23.27 -16.93
CA TYR A 12 28.32 -22.95 -16.42
C TYR A 12 27.96 -21.54 -16.92
N PRO A 13 26.90 -21.35 -17.72
CA PRO A 13 26.42 -20.02 -18.01
C PRO A 13 25.89 -19.44 -16.69
N ARG A 14 26.63 -18.49 -16.11
CA ARG A 14 26.06 -17.59 -15.11
C ARG A 14 24.85 -16.95 -15.77
N ALA A 15 23.66 -17.21 -15.27
CA ALA A 15 22.48 -16.44 -15.66
C ALA A 15 22.83 -14.96 -15.44
N SER A 16 22.86 -14.19 -16.53
CA SER A 16 23.14 -12.75 -16.44
C SER A 16 22.00 -12.12 -15.66
N SER A 17 22.32 -11.40 -14.57
CA SER A 17 21.37 -10.50 -13.94
C SER A 17 20.92 -9.46 -14.98
N LEU A 18 19.64 -9.14 -14.97
CA LEU A 18 19.07 -8.07 -15.78
C LEU A 18 19.23 -6.75 -15.03
N ASP A 19 19.57 -5.68 -15.76
CA ASP A 19 19.64 -4.33 -15.17
C ASP A 19 18.24 -3.74 -14.98
N THR A 20 17.29 -4.11 -15.84
CA THR A 20 15.91 -3.63 -15.83
C THR A 20 14.92 -4.77 -16.08
N PHE A 21 13.67 -4.55 -15.69
CA PHE A 21 12.55 -5.44 -16.00
C PHE A 21 11.27 -4.65 -16.28
N ILE A 22 10.32 -5.29 -16.93
CA ILE A 22 8.98 -4.74 -17.16
C ILE A 22 8.06 -5.28 -16.08
N ALA A 23 7.54 -4.40 -15.24
CA ALA A 23 6.52 -4.66 -14.23
C ALA A 23 5.13 -4.48 -14.84
N ALA A 24 4.17 -5.27 -14.35
CA ALA A 24 2.76 -5.07 -14.60
C ALA A 24 1.95 -5.12 -13.29
N VAL A 25 0.90 -4.33 -13.22
CA VAL A 25 -0.13 -4.41 -12.16
C VAL A 25 -1.51 -4.36 -12.81
N TYR A 26 -2.48 -5.07 -12.22
CA TYR A 26 -3.83 -5.09 -12.74
C TYR A 26 -4.85 -4.63 -11.69
N GLU A 27 -5.44 -3.47 -11.94
CA GLU A 27 -6.61 -3.02 -11.20
C GLU A 27 -7.82 -3.86 -11.62
N HIS A 28 -8.41 -4.62 -10.70
CA HIS A 28 -9.41 -5.64 -11.02
C HIS A 28 -10.82 -5.27 -10.57
N ALA A 29 -11.76 -5.22 -11.50
CA ALA A 29 -13.19 -5.14 -11.22
C ALA A 29 -13.69 -6.54 -10.82
N VAL A 30 -13.60 -6.86 -9.53
CA VAL A 30 -13.88 -8.19 -9.00
C VAL A 30 -15.35 -8.59 -9.15
N ILE A 31 -15.58 -9.81 -9.64
CA ILE A 31 -16.89 -10.45 -9.59
C ILE A 31 -17.11 -10.95 -8.17
N LEU A 32 -17.96 -10.23 -7.42
CA LEU A 32 -18.31 -10.60 -6.06
C LEU A 32 -19.29 -11.79 -6.04
N PRO A 33 -19.15 -12.72 -5.08
CA PRO A 33 -20.17 -13.75 -4.85
C PRO A 33 -21.46 -13.11 -4.33
N ASN A 34 -22.59 -13.77 -4.58
CA ASN A 34 -23.85 -13.35 -4.00
C ASN A 34 -23.79 -13.50 -2.47
N VAL A 35 -24.38 -12.54 -1.75
CA VAL A 35 -24.48 -12.61 -0.29
C VAL A 35 -25.49 -13.69 0.09
N THR A 36 -25.02 -14.78 0.69
CA THR A 36 -25.84 -15.90 1.16
C THR A 36 -25.77 -16.04 2.68
N LEU A 37 -26.86 -16.50 3.30
CA LEU A 37 -26.92 -16.78 4.75
C LEU A 37 -26.23 -18.10 5.13
N VAL A 38 -26.03 -18.99 4.16
CA VAL A 38 -25.44 -20.32 4.33
C VAL A 38 -24.19 -20.40 3.44
N PRO A 39 -23.10 -21.05 3.90
CA PRO A 39 -21.93 -21.31 3.07
C PRO A 39 -22.32 -22.02 1.77
N VAL A 40 -21.73 -21.57 0.67
CA VAL A 40 -21.87 -22.23 -0.64
C VAL A 40 -21.09 -23.55 -0.68
N SER A 41 -21.36 -24.39 -1.67
CA SER A 41 -20.55 -25.58 -1.92
C SER A 41 -19.14 -25.22 -2.42
N PRO A 42 -18.12 -26.09 -2.24
CA PRO A 42 -16.80 -25.90 -2.83
C PRO A 42 -16.84 -25.74 -4.35
N GLU A 43 -17.76 -26.41 -5.04
CA GLU A 43 -17.93 -26.31 -6.49
C GLU A 43 -18.44 -24.92 -6.92
N GLU A 44 -19.40 -24.35 -6.18
CA GLU A 44 -19.90 -23.00 -6.41
C GLU A 44 -18.83 -21.93 -6.11
N ALA A 45 -18.09 -22.11 -5.02
CA ALA A 45 -16.96 -21.24 -4.68
C ALA A 45 -15.91 -21.26 -5.79
N LEU A 46 -15.49 -22.45 -6.22
CA LEU A 46 -14.53 -22.62 -7.31
C LEU A 46 -15.04 -22.04 -8.64
N ALA A 47 -16.34 -22.11 -8.92
CA ALA A 47 -16.93 -21.52 -10.11
C ALA A 47 -16.80 -19.97 -10.10
N VAL A 48 -17.06 -19.32 -8.97
CA VAL A 48 -16.86 -17.86 -8.82
C VAL A 48 -15.38 -17.50 -8.96
N MET A 49 -14.50 -18.23 -8.27
CA MET A 49 -13.05 -18.01 -8.36
C MET A 49 -12.54 -18.17 -9.80
N ASN A 50 -13.02 -19.16 -10.53
CA ASN A 50 -12.65 -19.37 -11.93
C ASN A 50 -13.11 -18.23 -12.85
N ARG A 51 -14.29 -17.63 -12.61
CA ARG A 51 -14.74 -16.47 -13.40
C ARG A 51 -13.83 -15.26 -13.19
N ASN A 52 -13.34 -15.04 -11.97
CA ASN A 52 -12.35 -14.00 -11.73
C ASN A 52 -11.00 -14.36 -12.38
N LEU A 53 -10.55 -15.61 -12.25
CA LEU A 53 -9.32 -16.09 -12.89
C LEU A 53 -9.37 -15.99 -14.42
N ASP A 54 -10.54 -16.12 -15.06
CA ASP A 54 -10.71 -15.90 -16.51
C ASP A 54 -10.36 -14.45 -16.91
N LEU A 55 -10.76 -13.47 -16.10
CA LEU A 55 -10.46 -12.05 -16.32
C LEU A 55 -8.96 -11.76 -16.06
N LEU A 56 -8.43 -12.30 -14.97
CA LEU A 56 -7.01 -12.18 -14.64
C LEU A 56 -6.11 -12.84 -15.70
N GLU A 57 -6.51 -13.98 -16.26
CA GLU A 57 -5.82 -14.65 -17.36
C GLU A 57 -5.70 -13.74 -18.60
N GLY A 58 -6.75 -12.96 -18.90
CA GLY A 58 -6.71 -11.95 -19.95
C GLY A 58 -5.64 -10.87 -19.69
N ALA A 59 -5.56 -10.36 -18.46
CA ALA A 59 -4.56 -9.38 -18.05
C ALA A 59 -3.13 -9.95 -18.08
N VAL A 60 -2.92 -11.15 -17.53
CA VAL A 60 -1.65 -11.89 -17.53
C VAL A 60 -1.15 -12.13 -18.94
N THR A 61 -2.02 -12.64 -19.82
CA THR A 61 -1.68 -12.91 -21.22
C THR A 61 -1.32 -11.62 -21.96
N SER A 62 -2.07 -10.55 -21.72
CA SER A 62 -1.80 -9.23 -22.30
C SER A 62 -0.46 -8.65 -21.81
N ALA A 63 -0.15 -8.78 -20.52
CA ALA A 63 1.09 -8.33 -19.93
C ALA A 63 2.30 -9.11 -20.48
N SER A 64 2.20 -10.44 -20.53
CA SER A 64 3.24 -11.31 -21.09
C SER A 64 3.53 -11.00 -22.56
N LYS A 65 2.49 -10.79 -23.39
CA LYS A 65 2.65 -10.37 -24.80
C LYS A 65 3.36 -9.03 -24.96
N GLN A 66 3.31 -8.17 -23.94
CA GLN A 66 4.00 -6.88 -23.89
C GLN A 66 5.37 -6.96 -23.20
N GLY A 67 5.84 -8.17 -22.86
CA GLY A 67 7.17 -8.41 -22.28
C GLY A 67 7.27 -8.22 -20.77
N ALA A 68 6.14 -8.17 -20.06
CA ALA A 68 6.16 -8.12 -18.59
C ALA A 68 6.85 -9.36 -18.01
N HIS A 69 7.72 -9.13 -17.03
CA HIS A 69 8.45 -10.18 -16.31
C HIS A 69 7.67 -10.66 -15.09
N ILE A 70 6.87 -9.77 -14.52
CA ILE A 70 6.03 -10.01 -13.35
C ILE A 70 4.73 -9.22 -13.47
N ILE A 71 3.63 -9.82 -13.01
CA ILE A 71 2.34 -9.16 -12.86
C ILE A 71 1.81 -9.36 -11.43
N VAL A 72 1.34 -8.28 -10.82
CA VAL A 72 0.63 -8.31 -9.54
C VAL A 72 -0.87 -8.17 -9.80
N THR A 73 -1.66 -8.98 -9.10
CA THR A 73 -3.13 -8.87 -9.03
C THR A 73 -3.58 -8.51 -7.61
N PRO A 74 -4.79 -7.97 -7.41
CA PRO A 74 -5.18 -7.41 -6.12
C PRO A 74 -5.44 -8.41 -5.01
N GLU A 75 -5.46 -7.90 -3.78
CA GLU A 75 -6.04 -8.57 -2.60
C GLU A 75 -7.52 -8.87 -2.86
N ASP A 76 -7.99 -10.04 -2.40
CA ASP A 76 -9.38 -10.48 -2.56
C ASP A 76 -9.87 -10.51 -4.03
N GLY A 77 -8.98 -10.40 -5.02
CA GLY A 77 -9.33 -10.31 -6.45
C GLY A 77 -9.96 -11.57 -7.04
N ILE A 78 -9.93 -12.69 -6.31
CA ILE A 78 -10.44 -13.99 -6.77
C ILE A 78 -11.81 -14.32 -6.16
N TYR A 79 -12.10 -13.87 -4.93
CA TYR A 79 -13.32 -14.24 -4.20
C TYR A 79 -14.06 -13.08 -3.52
N GLY A 80 -13.49 -11.86 -3.47
CA GLY A 80 -14.10 -10.68 -2.84
C GLY A 80 -13.91 -10.60 -1.31
N PHE A 81 -14.62 -9.70 -0.64
CA PHE A 81 -14.31 -9.29 0.75
C PHE A 81 -15.49 -9.41 1.74
N ASN A 82 -16.59 -10.07 1.36
CA ASN A 82 -17.79 -10.16 2.20
C ASN A 82 -17.98 -11.57 2.77
N PHE A 83 -17.28 -11.88 3.87
CA PHE A 83 -17.29 -13.23 4.43
C PHE A 83 -17.36 -13.27 5.96
N THR A 84 -17.77 -14.43 6.46
CA THR A 84 -17.53 -14.91 7.82
C THR A 84 -16.55 -16.08 7.76
N ARG A 85 -16.07 -16.55 8.92
CA ARG A 85 -15.22 -17.75 8.99
C ARG A 85 -15.84 -18.97 8.32
N GLU A 86 -17.16 -19.14 8.40
CA GLU A 86 -17.87 -20.25 7.80
C GLU A 86 -18.09 -20.06 6.30
N SER A 87 -18.45 -18.85 5.86
CA SER A 87 -18.77 -18.61 4.45
C SER A 87 -17.53 -18.50 3.55
N ILE A 88 -16.35 -18.14 4.09
CA ILE A 88 -15.09 -18.16 3.33
C ILE A 88 -14.55 -19.58 3.14
N TYR A 89 -14.84 -20.50 4.07
CA TYR A 89 -14.21 -21.82 4.13
C TYR A 89 -14.22 -22.62 2.79
N PRO A 90 -15.31 -22.61 1.98
CA PRO A 90 -15.33 -23.27 0.68
C PRO A 90 -14.35 -22.70 -0.36
N TYR A 91 -13.85 -21.48 -0.17
CA TYR A 91 -12.91 -20.79 -1.05
C TYR A 91 -11.43 -21.06 -0.69
N LEU A 92 -11.17 -21.70 0.45
CA LEU A 92 -9.81 -21.88 0.99
C LEU A 92 -9.16 -23.19 0.50
N GLU A 93 -7.87 -23.13 0.20
CA GLU A 93 -7.02 -24.29 -0.07
C GLU A 93 -5.94 -24.44 1.02
N ASP A 94 -5.38 -25.64 1.20
CA ASP A 94 -4.17 -25.78 2.02
C ASP A 94 -2.96 -25.46 1.14
N ILE A 95 -2.36 -24.28 1.35
CA ILE A 95 -1.22 -23.79 0.57
C ILE A 95 0.08 -24.21 1.27
N PRO A 96 0.92 -25.06 0.69
CA PRO A 96 2.12 -25.55 1.38
C PRO A 96 3.21 -24.47 1.45
N ASP A 97 4.21 -24.69 2.31
CA ASP A 97 5.41 -23.85 2.34
C ASP A 97 6.19 -23.98 1.01
N PRO A 98 6.64 -22.89 0.37
CA PRO A 98 7.40 -22.94 -0.88
C PRO A 98 8.66 -23.84 -0.86
N GLN A 99 9.23 -24.13 0.32
CA GLN A 99 10.35 -25.05 0.49
C GLN A 99 10.05 -26.47 0.01
N VAL A 100 8.77 -26.86 -0.09
CA VAL A 100 8.38 -28.16 -0.68
C VAL A 100 8.76 -28.30 -2.15
N ASN A 101 9.18 -27.21 -2.81
CA ASN A 101 9.66 -27.16 -4.18
C ASN A 101 8.65 -27.78 -5.16
N TRP A 102 7.53 -27.10 -5.35
CA TRP A 102 6.39 -27.63 -6.08
C TRP A 102 5.99 -26.74 -7.25
N ILE A 103 5.71 -27.37 -8.39
CA ILE A 103 5.10 -26.78 -9.57
C ILE A 103 3.72 -27.44 -9.71
N PRO A 104 2.65 -26.82 -9.20
CA PRO A 104 1.30 -27.38 -9.27
C PRO A 104 0.88 -27.80 -10.68
N CYS A 105 1.23 -27.02 -11.71
CA CYS A 105 0.90 -27.34 -13.09
C CYS A 105 1.51 -28.67 -13.60
N ASN A 106 2.67 -29.08 -13.06
CA ASN A 106 3.34 -30.31 -13.47
C ASN A 106 2.99 -31.51 -12.59
N ASN A 107 2.57 -31.27 -11.34
CA ASN A 107 2.28 -32.32 -10.37
C ASN A 107 1.09 -31.91 -9.50
N PRO A 108 -0.13 -31.84 -10.07
CA PRO A 108 -1.29 -31.26 -9.39
C PRO A 108 -1.76 -32.09 -8.20
N ASP A 109 -1.61 -33.42 -8.25
CA ASP A 109 -2.16 -34.32 -7.23
C ASP A 109 -1.30 -34.43 -5.95
N ARG A 110 -0.15 -33.73 -5.89
CA ARG A 110 0.83 -33.87 -4.78
C ARG A 110 0.25 -33.52 -3.40
N PHE A 111 -0.61 -32.52 -3.34
CA PHE A 111 -1.17 -31.99 -2.08
C PHE A 111 -2.70 -32.06 -2.05
N GLY A 112 -3.28 -33.04 -2.73
CA GLY A 112 -4.73 -33.23 -2.79
C GLY A 112 -5.40 -32.28 -3.78
N HIS A 113 -6.56 -31.74 -3.41
CA HIS A 113 -7.36 -30.89 -4.30
C HIS A 113 -7.00 -29.41 -4.13
N THR A 114 -6.15 -28.89 -5.04
CA THR A 114 -5.65 -27.50 -5.05
C THR A 114 -5.84 -26.83 -6.43
N PRO A 115 -7.09 -26.77 -6.96
CA PRO A 115 -7.35 -26.30 -8.33
C PRO A 115 -6.96 -24.85 -8.59
N VAL A 116 -7.08 -23.94 -7.61
CA VAL A 116 -6.72 -22.52 -7.77
C VAL A 116 -5.20 -22.37 -7.85
N GLN A 117 -4.45 -23.03 -6.96
CA GLN A 117 -2.98 -23.06 -7.05
C GLN A 117 -2.50 -23.70 -8.36
N GLN A 118 -3.17 -24.77 -8.82
CA GLN A 118 -2.88 -25.40 -10.11
C GLN A 118 -3.08 -24.41 -11.27
N ARG A 119 -4.21 -23.70 -11.30
CA ARG A 119 -4.53 -22.77 -12.38
C ARG A 119 -3.54 -21.60 -12.42
N LEU A 120 -3.24 -20.98 -11.28
CA LEU A 120 -2.25 -19.89 -11.19
C LEU A 120 -0.85 -20.35 -11.64
N SER A 121 -0.42 -21.55 -11.21
CA SER A 121 0.84 -22.16 -11.63
C SER A 121 0.90 -22.37 -13.15
N CYS A 122 -0.17 -22.87 -13.76
CA CYS A 122 -0.21 -23.05 -15.21
C CYS A 122 -0.23 -21.71 -15.94
N LEU A 123 -1.00 -20.73 -15.48
CA LEU A 123 -1.01 -19.38 -16.07
C LEU A 123 0.39 -18.76 -16.09
N ALA A 124 1.13 -18.89 -14.99
CA ALA A 124 2.50 -18.38 -14.89
C ALA A 124 3.45 -19.09 -15.85
N LYS A 125 3.39 -20.43 -15.88
CA LYS A 125 4.21 -21.27 -16.76
C LYS A 125 3.94 -21.03 -18.24
N ASP A 126 2.67 -21.04 -18.64
CA ASP A 126 2.25 -20.98 -20.04
C ASP A 126 2.49 -19.59 -20.64
N ASN A 127 2.48 -18.55 -19.82
CA ASN A 127 2.82 -17.18 -20.21
C ASN A 127 4.28 -16.80 -19.89
N SER A 128 5.06 -17.70 -19.28
CA SER A 128 6.45 -17.48 -18.88
C SER A 128 6.67 -16.18 -18.08
N ILE A 129 5.76 -15.89 -17.14
CA ILE A 129 5.71 -14.66 -16.35
C ILE A 129 5.56 -15.00 -14.86
N TYR A 130 6.16 -14.20 -13.98
CA TYR A 130 5.85 -14.30 -12.54
C TYR A 130 4.44 -13.77 -12.28
N ILE A 131 3.63 -14.52 -11.52
CA ILE A 131 2.29 -14.10 -11.10
C ILE A 131 2.27 -13.97 -9.59
N VAL A 132 1.85 -12.80 -9.12
CA VAL A 132 1.51 -12.55 -7.72
C VAL A 132 -0.01 -12.46 -7.61
N ALA A 133 -0.60 -13.27 -6.75
CA ALA A 133 -2.03 -13.28 -6.51
C ALA A 133 -2.34 -13.44 -5.02
N ASN A 134 -3.56 -13.03 -4.62
CA ASN A 134 -4.05 -13.20 -3.27
C ASN A 134 -5.19 -14.23 -3.26
N ILE A 135 -5.04 -15.26 -2.42
CA ILE A 135 -6.01 -16.34 -2.22
C ILE A 135 -6.14 -16.66 -0.72
N GLY A 136 -7.05 -17.57 -0.36
CA GLY A 136 -7.27 -17.96 1.03
C GLY A 136 -6.56 -19.26 1.39
N ASP A 137 -5.80 -19.26 2.47
CA ASP A 137 -5.18 -20.46 3.03
C ASP A 137 -6.03 -21.03 4.18
N LYS A 138 -6.07 -22.35 4.32
CA LYS A 138 -6.55 -23.03 5.52
C LYS A 138 -5.47 -23.95 6.07
N LYS A 139 -5.34 -23.96 7.40
CA LYS A 139 -4.44 -24.85 8.13
C LYS A 139 -5.20 -25.58 9.22
N SER A 140 -5.46 -26.88 9.01
CA SER A 140 -6.09 -27.70 10.03
C SER A 140 -5.23 -27.77 11.29
N CYS A 141 -5.85 -27.64 12.44
CA CYS A 141 -5.21 -27.77 13.75
C CYS A 141 -6.10 -28.61 14.67
N ASN A 142 -5.58 -28.96 15.85
CA ASN A 142 -6.34 -29.72 16.83
C ASN A 142 -6.05 -29.19 18.23
N ALA A 143 -6.74 -29.73 19.24
CA ALA A 143 -6.64 -29.28 20.63
C ALA A 143 -5.24 -29.40 21.26
N SER A 144 -4.27 -30.06 20.61
CA SER A 144 -2.87 -30.05 21.06
C SER A 144 -2.15 -28.73 20.75
N ASP A 145 -2.63 -27.97 19.76
CA ASP A 145 -2.22 -26.61 19.52
C ASP A 145 -3.07 -25.65 20.37
N PRO A 146 -2.50 -24.99 21.40
CA PRO A 146 -3.26 -24.13 22.31
C PRO A 146 -3.83 -22.87 21.63
N GLN A 147 -3.35 -22.51 20.44
CA GLN A 147 -3.85 -21.37 19.68
C GLN A 147 -4.88 -21.76 18.61
N CYS A 148 -5.13 -23.07 18.44
CA CYS A 148 -6.07 -23.55 17.43
C CYS A 148 -7.46 -22.95 17.66
N PRO A 149 -8.04 -22.27 16.65
CA PRO A 149 -9.38 -21.73 16.76
C PRO A 149 -10.40 -22.83 17.11
N PRO A 150 -11.50 -22.50 17.82
CA PRO A 150 -12.49 -23.49 18.27
C PRO A 150 -13.11 -24.32 17.15
N ASP A 151 -13.08 -23.79 15.92
CA ASP A 151 -13.62 -24.39 14.72
C ASP A 151 -12.59 -25.27 13.96
N GLY A 152 -11.41 -25.52 14.56
CA GLY A 152 -10.46 -26.57 14.19
C GLY A 152 -9.48 -26.22 13.07
N ARG A 153 -9.39 -24.95 12.68
CA ARG A 153 -8.47 -24.51 11.63
C ARG A 153 -8.10 -23.04 11.75
N TYR A 154 -6.92 -22.70 11.27
CA TYR A 154 -6.59 -21.33 10.90
C TYR A 154 -7.03 -21.04 9.47
N GLN A 155 -7.36 -19.78 9.20
CA GLN A 155 -7.77 -19.27 7.89
C GLN A 155 -6.99 -17.98 7.65
N TYR A 156 -6.26 -17.85 6.55
CA TYR A 156 -5.39 -16.69 6.32
C TYR A 156 -5.70 -16.01 4.98
N ASN A 157 -5.68 -14.68 4.98
CA ASN A 157 -5.54 -13.86 3.78
C ASN A 157 -4.09 -14.07 3.28
N THR A 158 -3.92 -14.58 2.06
CA THR A 158 -2.65 -15.18 1.64
C THR A 158 -2.21 -14.74 0.26
N ASP A 159 -1.10 -14.02 0.20
CA ASP A 159 -0.41 -13.79 -1.06
C ASP A 159 0.41 -15.01 -1.46
N VAL A 160 0.35 -15.38 -2.74
CA VAL A 160 1.14 -16.45 -3.35
C VAL A 160 1.87 -15.92 -4.59
N VAL A 161 3.09 -16.41 -4.80
CA VAL A 161 3.89 -16.07 -5.98
C VAL A 161 4.28 -17.33 -6.73
N PHE A 162 3.94 -17.36 -8.01
CA PHE A 162 4.39 -18.39 -8.95
C PHE A 162 5.46 -17.80 -9.88
N ASP A 163 6.60 -18.48 -10.01
CA ASP A 163 7.63 -18.09 -10.98
C ASP A 163 7.21 -18.36 -12.43
N SER A 164 8.02 -17.90 -13.40
CA SER A 164 7.76 -18.09 -14.83
C SER A 164 7.76 -19.56 -15.30
N LYS A 165 8.09 -20.52 -14.43
CA LYS A 165 7.98 -21.96 -14.69
C LYS A 165 6.76 -22.59 -13.99
N GLY A 166 5.98 -21.78 -13.28
CA GLY A 166 4.83 -22.18 -12.48
C GLY A 166 5.19 -22.69 -11.09
N LYS A 167 6.41 -22.51 -10.59
CA LYS A 167 6.79 -22.96 -9.25
C LYS A 167 6.27 -22.00 -8.19
N LEU A 168 5.69 -22.51 -7.11
CA LEU A 168 5.39 -21.71 -5.92
C LEU A 168 6.71 -21.27 -5.26
N VAL A 169 6.97 -19.97 -5.21
CA VAL A 169 8.22 -19.39 -4.69
C VAL A 169 8.03 -18.51 -3.46
N ALA A 170 6.81 -18.04 -3.18
CA ALA A 170 6.48 -17.33 -1.96
C ALA A 170 5.03 -17.61 -1.54
N ARG A 171 4.80 -17.61 -0.23
CA ARG A 171 3.50 -17.59 0.44
C ARG A 171 3.62 -16.63 1.62
N TYR A 172 2.73 -15.67 1.73
CA TYR A 172 2.69 -14.70 2.82
C TYR A 172 1.29 -14.62 3.40
N HIS A 173 1.15 -14.77 4.71
CA HIS A 173 -0.10 -14.52 5.41
C HIS A 173 -0.16 -13.08 5.94
N LYS A 174 -1.20 -12.34 5.59
CA LYS A 174 -1.41 -10.95 6.02
C LYS A 174 -1.34 -10.83 7.54
N GLN A 175 -0.43 -9.98 8.03
CA GLN A 175 -0.18 -9.80 9.45
C GLN A 175 -1.19 -8.83 10.09
N ASN A 176 -1.41 -7.68 9.45
CA ASN A 176 -2.23 -6.59 9.99
C ASN A 176 -3.61 -6.62 9.32
N LEU A 177 -4.54 -7.36 9.92
CA LEU A 177 -5.93 -7.42 9.46
C LEU A 177 -6.63 -6.07 9.67
N PHE A 178 -7.37 -5.63 8.66
CA PHE A 178 -8.21 -4.45 8.72
C PHE A 178 -9.52 -4.75 9.46
N LEU A 179 -10.24 -3.70 9.88
CA LEU A 179 -11.53 -3.84 10.55
C LEU A 179 -12.49 -4.76 9.79
N ASN A 180 -13.11 -5.70 10.51
CA ASN A 180 -14.09 -6.66 10.02
C ASN A 180 -13.54 -7.72 9.05
N GLU A 181 -12.23 -7.96 8.99
CA GLU A 181 -11.64 -9.16 8.38
C GLU A 181 -11.75 -10.40 9.31
N ASP A 182 -12.88 -10.56 10.00
CA ASP A 182 -13.11 -11.60 11.03
C ASP A 182 -13.08 -13.04 10.46
N GLN A 183 -13.17 -13.17 9.14
CA GLN A 183 -13.02 -14.44 8.43
C GLN A 183 -11.59 -15.00 8.50
N PHE A 184 -10.60 -14.17 8.80
CA PHE A 184 -9.18 -14.53 8.83
C PHE A 184 -8.59 -14.49 10.25
N ASN A 185 -7.49 -15.21 10.42
CA ASN A 185 -6.62 -15.18 11.57
C ASN A 185 -5.38 -14.36 11.23
N ALA A 186 -4.82 -13.64 12.20
CA ALA A 186 -3.46 -13.12 12.08
C ALA A 186 -2.45 -14.24 12.38
N PRO A 187 -1.31 -14.30 11.69
CA PRO A 187 -0.21 -15.18 12.05
C PRO A 187 0.30 -14.90 13.47
N LYS A 188 0.84 -15.95 14.11
CA LYS A 188 1.39 -15.84 15.47
C LYS A 188 2.58 -14.89 15.53
N GLU A 189 3.45 -14.97 14.54
CA GLU A 189 4.64 -14.12 14.39
C GLU A 189 4.60 -13.52 12.98
N PRO A 190 5.03 -12.26 12.80
CA PRO A 190 5.11 -11.63 11.49
C PRO A 190 5.99 -12.44 10.51
N GLU A 191 5.43 -12.74 9.33
CA GLU A 191 6.15 -13.46 8.28
C GLU A 191 6.95 -12.48 7.41
N VAL A 192 8.29 -12.58 7.42
CA VAL A 192 9.18 -11.78 6.55
C VAL A 192 9.49 -12.57 5.28
N VAL A 193 8.64 -12.40 4.26
CA VAL A 193 8.67 -13.22 3.04
C VAL A 193 9.41 -12.51 1.90
N THR A 194 10.44 -13.16 1.37
CA THR A 194 11.22 -12.67 0.23
C THR A 194 11.55 -13.78 -0.76
N PHE A 195 11.79 -13.40 -2.02
CA PHE A 195 12.35 -14.29 -3.03
C PHE A 195 13.27 -13.52 -3.99
N ASN A 196 14.22 -14.23 -4.60
CA ASN A 196 15.17 -13.64 -5.55
C ASN A 196 14.77 -14.02 -6.98
N THR A 197 15.00 -13.09 -7.91
CA THR A 197 14.88 -13.33 -9.35
C THR A 197 16.18 -12.91 -10.07
N THR A 198 16.22 -13.03 -11.39
CA THR A 198 17.31 -12.46 -12.20
C THR A 198 17.22 -10.94 -12.34
N PHE A 199 16.16 -10.32 -11.82
CA PHE A 199 15.84 -8.90 -11.97
C PHE A 199 15.50 -8.22 -10.63
N GLY A 200 16.08 -8.71 -9.53
CA GLY A 200 15.99 -8.09 -8.21
C GLY A 200 15.56 -9.05 -7.09
N LYS A 201 15.67 -8.57 -5.86
CA LYS A 201 15.11 -9.20 -4.66
C LYS A 201 13.76 -8.58 -4.33
N PHE A 202 12.77 -9.43 -4.15
CA PHE A 202 11.39 -9.02 -3.91
C PHE A 202 10.97 -9.30 -2.47
N GLY A 203 10.25 -8.36 -1.88
CA GLY A 203 9.45 -8.54 -0.68
C GLY A 203 7.96 -8.46 -1.01
N ILE A 204 7.12 -8.99 -0.14
CA ILE A 204 5.67 -8.99 -0.31
C ILE A 204 4.97 -8.72 1.02
N PHE A 205 3.92 -7.92 0.98
CA PHE A 205 2.97 -7.70 2.07
C PHE A 205 1.65 -7.15 1.49
N THR A 206 0.60 -7.10 2.30
CA THR A 206 -0.76 -6.91 1.79
C THR A 206 -1.45 -5.71 2.43
N CYS A 207 -1.92 -4.78 1.61
CA CYS A 207 -2.87 -3.72 2.01
C CYS A 207 -2.47 -2.97 3.30
N PHE A 208 -3.26 -3.14 4.36
CA PHE A 208 -3.10 -2.43 5.63
C PHE A 208 -1.73 -2.61 6.30
N ASP A 209 -0.98 -3.66 5.96
CA ASP A 209 0.40 -3.87 6.40
C ASP A 209 1.32 -2.67 6.14
N ILE A 210 1.05 -1.86 5.11
CA ILE A 210 1.87 -0.69 4.73
C ILE A 210 1.97 0.36 5.85
N LEU A 211 1.00 0.42 6.76
CA LEU A 211 0.95 1.37 7.86
C LEU A 211 1.73 0.91 9.11
N PHE A 212 2.23 -0.32 9.13
CA PHE A 212 2.86 -0.93 10.30
C PHE A 212 4.34 -1.24 10.07
N HIS A 213 5.05 -1.51 11.17
CA HIS A 213 6.47 -1.83 11.09
C HIS A 213 6.68 -3.20 10.45
N ASP A 214 5.97 -4.22 10.91
CA ASP A 214 6.17 -5.60 10.48
C ASP A 214 5.03 -6.09 9.59
N PRO A 215 5.35 -6.70 8.43
CA PRO A 215 6.71 -6.95 7.90
C PRO A 215 7.28 -5.80 7.05
N ALA A 216 6.50 -4.75 6.76
CA ALA A 216 6.79 -3.78 5.71
C ALA A 216 8.15 -3.05 5.85
N VAL A 217 8.46 -2.52 7.04
CA VAL A 217 9.74 -1.84 7.31
C VAL A 217 10.90 -2.84 7.37
N THR A 218 10.68 -3.99 8.02
CA THR A 218 11.67 -5.07 8.18
C THR A 218 12.13 -5.63 6.82
N LEU A 219 11.23 -5.75 5.85
CA LEU A 219 11.57 -6.15 4.48
C LEU A 219 12.57 -5.20 3.82
N VAL A 220 12.41 -3.89 4.01
CA VAL A 220 13.30 -2.89 3.41
C VAL A 220 14.60 -2.75 4.20
N ARG A 221 14.52 -2.60 5.53
CA ARG A 221 15.67 -2.30 6.39
C ARG A 221 16.60 -3.50 6.56
N ASP A 222 16.03 -4.66 6.86
CA ASP A 222 16.80 -5.82 7.29
C ASP A 222 16.99 -6.79 6.12
N SER A 223 15.93 -7.02 5.34
CA SER A 223 15.99 -7.91 4.18
C SER A 223 16.54 -7.23 2.93
N ARG A 224 16.60 -5.89 2.87
CA ARG A 224 17.17 -5.11 1.74
C ARG A 224 16.60 -5.53 0.40
N VAL A 225 15.28 -5.60 0.31
CA VAL A 225 14.57 -5.88 -0.95
C VAL A 225 14.69 -4.69 -1.91
N ASP A 226 14.77 -4.97 -3.21
CA ASP A 226 14.80 -3.95 -4.26
C ASP A 226 13.38 -3.49 -4.61
N THR A 227 12.42 -4.41 -4.55
CA THR A 227 11.03 -4.21 -4.98
C THR A 227 10.03 -4.82 -3.99
N ILE A 228 8.94 -4.11 -3.73
CA ILE A 228 7.77 -4.62 -2.99
C ILE A 228 6.64 -4.95 -3.96
N LEU A 229 6.04 -6.12 -3.75
CA LEU A 229 4.80 -6.57 -4.38
C LEU A 229 3.66 -6.31 -3.40
N PHE A 230 2.62 -5.63 -3.85
CA PHE A 230 1.56 -5.14 -2.96
C PHE A 230 0.16 -5.36 -3.55
N PRO A 231 -0.41 -6.57 -3.36
CA PRO A 231 -1.84 -6.79 -3.50
C PRO A 231 -2.60 -5.98 -2.45
N THR A 232 -3.66 -5.28 -2.87
CA THR A 232 -4.46 -4.46 -1.94
C THR A 232 -5.92 -4.35 -2.36
N ALA A 233 -6.82 -4.19 -1.38
CA ALA A 233 -8.21 -3.80 -1.55
C ALA A 233 -8.45 -2.50 -0.77
N TRP A 234 -7.74 -1.44 -1.17
CA TRP A 234 -7.64 -0.19 -0.41
C TRP A 234 -8.86 0.72 -0.64
N MET A 235 -9.47 1.17 0.46
CA MET A 235 -10.54 2.19 0.44
C MET A 235 -9.93 3.58 0.60
N ASN A 236 -10.10 4.44 -0.40
CA ASN A 236 -9.51 5.78 -0.38
C ASN A 236 -10.11 6.66 0.74
N VAL A 237 -9.24 7.27 1.55
CA VAL A 237 -9.59 8.28 2.56
C VAL A 237 -8.72 9.51 2.36
N LEU A 238 -9.29 10.56 1.76
CA LEU A 238 -8.61 11.85 1.62
C LEU A 238 -8.60 12.59 2.97
N PRO A 239 -7.59 13.43 3.23
CA PRO A 239 -6.61 13.95 2.27
C PRO A 239 -5.29 13.17 2.17
N HIS A 240 -5.04 12.13 2.98
CA HIS A 240 -3.68 11.55 3.11
C HIS A 240 -3.60 10.04 2.87
N LEU A 241 -4.72 9.36 2.67
CA LEU A 241 -4.78 7.91 2.53
C LEU A 241 -5.54 7.53 1.25
N SER A 242 -5.35 8.31 0.18
CA SER A 242 -5.64 7.80 -1.16
C SER A 242 -4.57 6.77 -1.54
N ALA A 243 -4.96 5.68 -2.19
CA ALA A 243 -4.08 4.58 -2.55
C ALA A 243 -2.87 5.07 -3.37
N ILE A 244 -3.10 5.74 -4.50
CA ILE A 244 -1.98 6.18 -5.36
C ILE A 244 -1.08 7.20 -4.66
N GLU A 245 -1.62 8.00 -3.74
CA GLU A 245 -0.91 8.99 -2.95
C GLU A 245 0.02 8.29 -1.96
N PHE A 246 -0.55 7.60 -0.98
CA PHE A 246 0.19 7.03 0.14
C PHE A 246 1.14 5.92 -0.32
N HIS A 247 0.72 5.05 -1.26
CA HIS A 247 1.57 3.95 -1.73
C HIS A 247 2.81 4.46 -2.47
N SER A 248 2.66 5.53 -3.28
CA SER A 248 3.80 6.12 -4.00
C SER A 248 4.72 6.91 -3.06
N ALA A 249 4.17 7.60 -2.07
CA ALA A 249 4.92 8.27 -1.02
C ALA A 249 5.72 7.29 -0.17
N TRP A 250 5.13 6.14 0.18
CA TRP A 250 5.81 5.08 0.91
C TRP A 250 6.99 4.52 0.10
N ALA A 251 6.79 4.25 -1.20
CA ALA A 251 7.86 3.80 -2.09
C ALA A 251 9.03 4.81 -2.15
N MET A 252 8.74 6.11 -2.22
CA MET A 252 9.75 7.18 -2.21
C MET A 252 10.47 7.27 -0.86
N GLY A 253 9.74 7.27 0.25
CA GLY A 253 10.31 7.37 1.60
C GLY A 253 11.16 6.16 1.98
N MET A 254 10.72 4.97 1.58
CA MET A 254 11.44 3.70 1.81
C MET A 254 12.50 3.40 0.75
N ARG A 255 12.47 4.12 -0.38
CA ARG A 255 13.43 4.06 -1.48
C ARG A 255 13.49 2.68 -2.15
N VAL A 256 12.32 2.13 -2.46
CA VAL A 256 12.16 0.84 -3.16
C VAL A 256 11.26 1.01 -4.37
N ASN A 257 11.37 0.09 -5.33
CA ASN A 257 10.29 -0.09 -6.30
C ASN A 257 9.06 -0.66 -5.60
N PHE A 258 7.87 -0.34 -6.10
CA PHE A 258 6.62 -0.75 -5.48
C PHE A 258 5.53 -1.00 -6.54
N LEU A 259 4.97 -2.20 -6.55
CA LEU A 259 3.93 -2.62 -7.49
C LEU A 259 2.61 -2.79 -6.75
N ALA A 260 1.78 -1.74 -6.78
CA ALA A 260 0.48 -1.70 -6.12
C ALA A 260 -0.64 -2.14 -7.08
N SER A 261 -1.32 -3.23 -6.74
CA SER A 261 -2.46 -3.75 -7.49
C SER A 261 -3.71 -3.68 -6.63
N ASN A 262 -4.64 -2.79 -6.96
CA ASN A 262 -5.83 -2.53 -6.17
C ASN A 262 -7.10 -3.13 -6.78
N LEU A 263 -8.12 -3.37 -5.97
CA LEU A 263 -9.46 -3.62 -6.49
C LEU A 263 -10.03 -2.36 -7.16
N HIS A 264 -10.89 -2.60 -8.14
CA HIS A 264 -11.75 -1.59 -8.77
C HIS A 264 -13.19 -1.80 -8.29
N TYR A 265 -13.57 -1.04 -7.27
CA TYR A 265 -14.92 -1.05 -6.71
C TYR A 265 -15.29 0.35 -6.19
N PRO A 266 -15.70 1.28 -7.09
CA PRO A 266 -15.98 2.67 -6.74
C PRO A 266 -17.01 2.85 -5.62
N LEU A 267 -17.96 1.92 -5.47
CA LEU A 267 -18.97 1.95 -4.40
C LEU A 267 -18.36 1.94 -2.99
N LYS A 268 -17.17 1.35 -2.81
CA LYS A 268 -16.38 1.43 -1.56
C LYS A 268 -15.12 2.27 -1.68
N LYS A 269 -15.07 3.17 -2.66
CA LYS A 269 -13.90 4.01 -2.95
C LYS A 269 -12.63 3.20 -3.20
N MET A 270 -12.74 2.00 -3.78
CA MET A 270 -11.59 1.19 -4.14
C MET A 270 -11.24 1.46 -5.61
N THR A 271 -10.15 2.16 -5.81
CA THR A 271 -9.45 2.37 -7.09
C THR A 271 -8.12 3.02 -6.73
N GLY A 272 -7.06 2.74 -7.48
CA GLY A 272 -5.76 3.31 -7.19
C GLY A 272 -4.67 2.28 -7.26
N SER A 273 -4.27 1.94 -8.48
CA SER A 273 -3.16 1.01 -8.75
C SER A 273 -1.99 1.76 -9.39
N GLY A 274 -0.78 1.21 -9.28
CA GLY A 274 0.37 1.85 -9.88
C GLY A 274 1.69 1.12 -9.72
N ILE A 275 2.69 1.64 -10.43
CA ILE A 275 4.06 1.18 -10.44
C ILE A 275 4.93 2.37 -10.06
N TYR A 276 5.58 2.28 -8.90
CA TYR A 276 6.32 3.38 -8.29
C TYR A 276 7.79 3.02 -8.17
N ALA A 277 8.67 3.99 -8.43
CA ALA A 277 10.11 3.90 -8.23
C ALA A 277 10.54 4.88 -7.11
N PRO A 278 11.75 4.74 -6.55
CA PRO A 278 12.22 5.59 -5.44
C PRO A 278 12.23 7.09 -5.72
N ASP A 279 12.35 7.48 -6.99
CA ASP A 279 12.42 8.86 -7.45
C ASP A 279 11.07 9.42 -7.91
N SER A 280 10.22 8.59 -8.52
CA SER A 280 8.92 9.02 -9.03
C SER A 280 7.99 7.85 -9.41
N PRO A 281 6.66 8.06 -9.38
CA PRO A 281 5.71 7.16 -10.03
C PRO A 281 6.03 6.97 -11.51
N ARG A 282 5.99 5.72 -12.00
CA ARG A 282 6.17 5.38 -13.42
C ARG A 282 4.85 5.25 -14.16
N ALA A 283 3.85 4.67 -13.48
CA ALA A 283 2.48 4.59 -13.95
C ALA A 283 1.53 4.59 -12.76
N PHE A 284 0.35 5.18 -12.91
CA PHE A 284 -0.72 5.11 -11.92
C PHE A 284 -2.08 5.17 -12.61
N HIS A 285 -3.11 4.69 -11.93
CA HIS A 285 -4.49 4.76 -12.39
C HIS A 285 -5.40 5.07 -11.21
N TYR A 286 -6.39 5.92 -11.45
CA TYR A 286 -7.47 6.22 -10.52
C TYR A 286 -8.72 6.47 -11.34
N ASP A 287 -9.81 5.79 -11.00
CA ASP A 287 -11.09 5.92 -11.69
C ASP A 287 -12.27 5.61 -10.76
N MET A 288 -13.03 6.65 -10.42
CA MET A 288 -14.28 6.53 -9.67
C MET A 288 -15.52 6.59 -10.58
N LYS A 289 -15.33 6.67 -11.90
CA LYS A 289 -16.39 6.97 -12.88
C LYS A 289 -16.84 5.74 -13.66
N THR A 290 -15.95 4.79 -13.93
CA THR A 290 -16.30 3.55 -14.66
C THR A 290 -16.30 2.34 -13.73
N GLU A 291 -16.60 1.16 -14.27
CA GLU A 291 -16.52 -0.14 -13.57
C GLU A 291 -15.47 -1.05 -14.24
N GLU A 292 -14.51 -0.45 -14.95
CA GLU A 292 -13.56 -1.16 -15.80
C GLU A 292 -12.24 -1.47 -15.06
N GLY A 293 -11.72 -2.69 -15.23
CA GLY A 293 -10.37 -3.01 -14.78
C GLY A 293 -9.29 -2.33 -15.64
N LYS A 294 -8.07 -2.20 -15.10
CA LYS A 294 -6.96 -1.52 -15.78
C LYS A 294 -5.65 -2.28 -15.64
N LEU A 295 -5.05 -2.63 -16.78
CA LEU A 295 -3.66 -3.10 -16.84
C LEU A 295 -2.71 -1.91 -17.00
N LEU A 296 -1.68 -1.85 -16.16
CA LEU A 296 -0.57 -0.91 -16.24
C LEU A 296 0.73 -1.67 -16.44
N LEU A 297 1.63 -1.14 -17.27
CA LEU A 297 2.98 -1.64 -17.44
C LEU A 297 3.98 -0.50 -17.34
N ALA A 298 5.15 -0.78 -16.76
CA ALA A 298 6.28 0.16 -16.77
C ALA A 298 7.60 -0.59 -16.64
N GLN A 299 8.66 -0.04 -17.20
CA GLN A 299 10.02 -0.51 -16.95
C GLN A 299 10.53 0.02 -15.61
N LEU A 300 11.23 -0.82 -14.86
CA LEU A 300 11.91 -0.48 -13.61
C LEU A 300 13.34 -1.00 -13.62
N ASP A 301 14.21 -0.35 -12.85
CA ASP A 301 15.54 -0.85 -12.57
C ASP A 301 15.44 -2.03 -11.60
N SER A 302 16.15 -3.11 -11.89
CA SER A 302 16.19 -4.31 -11.05
C SER A 302 16.81 -4.07 -9.68
N HIS A 303 17.77 -3.15 -9.63
CA HIS A 303 18.44 -2.68 -8.43
C HIS A 303 18.43 -1.15 -8.45
N PRO A 304 17.37 -0.49 -7.93
CA PRO A 304 17.26 0.95 -7.94
C PRO A 304 18.46 1.60 -7.29
N HIS A 305 18.98 2.66 -7.93
CA HIS A 305 20.14 3.35 -7.39
C HIS A 305 19.86 3.92 -6.00
N PRO A 306 20.80 3.79 -5.05
CA PRO A 306 20.60 4.29 -3.70
C PRO A 306 20.48 5.82 -3.73
N THR A 307 19.29 6.34 -3.42
CA THR A 307 19.11 7.76 -3.17
C THR A 307 19.70 8.11 -1.80
N PRO A 308 20.28 9.32 -1.63
CA PRO A 308 20.86 9.75 -0.36
C PRO A 308 19.90 9.54 0.81
N VAL A 309 20.42 9.10 1.95
CA VAL A 309 19.62 9.02 3.18
C VAL A 309 19.17 10.43 3.53
N VAL A 310 17.86 10.60 3.71
CA VAL A 310 17.26 11.86 4.13
C VAL A 310 17.30 11.94 5.65
N ASN A 311 17.76 13.07 6.18
CA ASN A 311 17.58 13.41 7.58
C ASN A 311 16.42 14.41 7.70
N TRP A 312 15.23 13.88 8.02
CA TRP A 312 13.96 14.61 7.94
C TRP A 312 13.85 15.84 8.84
N THR A 313 14.60 15.90 9.94
CA THR A 313 14.58 17.03 10.88
C THR A 313 15.71 18.04 10.63
N SER A 314 16.65 17.74 9.73
CA SER A 314 17.92 18.48 9.62
C SER A 314 17.74 19.94 9.27
N TYR A 315 16.93 20.25 8.25
CA TYR A 315 16.63 21.62 7.87
C TYR A 315 15.75 22.29 8.92
N ALA A 316 14.64 21.64 9.28
CA ALA A 316 13.62 22.20 10.18
C ALA A 316 14.19 22.63 11.54
N SER A 317 15.11 21.85 12.11
CA SER A 317 15.75 22.17 13.41
C SER A 317 16.58 23.46 13.40
N GLY A 318 17.02 23.93 12.23
CA GLY A 318 17.83 25.13 12.08
C GLY A 318 17.06 26.37 11.64
N VAL A 319 15.75 26.25 11.37
CA VAL A 319 14.91 27.35 10.87
C VAL A 319 14.32 28.12 12.05
N GLU A 320 14.48 29.44 12.04
CA GLU A 320 13.77 30.30 12.99
C GLU A 320 12.26 30.27 12.70
N ALA A 321 11.45 30.12 13.75
CA ALA A 321 10.00 30.11 13.63
C ALA A 321 9.53 31.45 13.04
N HIS A 322 8.86 31.39 11.89
CA HIS A 322 8.29 32.58 11.26
C HIS A 322 6.97 32.90 11.96
N SER A 323 7.03 33.71 13.03
CA SER A 323 5.84 34.16 13.76
C SER A 323 5.08 35.20 12.94
N VAL A 324 4.18 34.74 12.07
CA VAL A 324 3.15 35.62 11.51
C VAL A 324 2.02 35.66 12.53
N GLY A 325 1.49 36.85 12.86
CA GLY A 325 0.38 37.04 13.82
C GLY A 325 -0.96 36.44 13.37
N ASN A 326 -0.94 35.32 12.66
CA ASN A 326 -2.12 34.57 12.26
C ASN A 326 -2.64 33.76 13.44
N GLN A 327 -3.96 33.74 13.57
CA GLN A 327 -4.65 33.00 14.61
C GLN A 327 -4.67 31.52 14.22
N GLU A 328 -4.09 30.67 15.06
CA GLU A 328 -4.21 29.22 14.93
C GLU A 328 -5.65 28.78 15.17
N PHE A 329 -6.04 27.68 14.53
CA PHE A 329 -7.33 27.04 14.74
C PHE A 329 -7.19 25.53 14.70
N THR A 330 -8.20 24.85 15.23
CA THR A 330 -8.27 23.39 15.25
C THR A 330 -9.09 22.88 14.07
N GLY A 331 -8.60 21.83 13.41
CA GLY A 331 -9.33 21.09 12.37
C GLY A 331 -9.16 19.59 12.55
N ILE A 332 -10.07 18.81 11.97
CA ILE A 332 -10.04 17.34 12.10
C ILE A 332 -9.65 16.75 10.75
N ILE A 333 -8.60 15.93 10.73
CA ILE A 333 -8.26 15.09 9.58
C ILE A 333 -8.41 13.65 10.01
N PHE A 334 -9.29 12.89 9.34
CA PHE A 334 -9.48 11.46 9.62
C PHE A 334 -9.54 11.14 11.13
N PHE A 335 -10.40 11.87 11.85
CA PHE A 335 -10.62 11.77 13.30
C PHE A 335 -9.48 12.28 14.21
N ASP A 336 -8.36 12.72 13.65
CA ASP A 336 -7.25 13.31 14.40
C ASP A 336 -7.34 14.83 14.45
N GLU A 337 -7.06 15.40 15.61
CA GLU A 337 -7.15 16.84 15.87
C GLU A 337 -5.84 17.57 15.53
N PHE A 338 -5.82 18.31 14.43
CA PHE A 338 -4.67 19.07 13.94
C PHE A 338 -4.70 20.52 14.42
N THR A 339 -3.51 21.10 14.61
CA THR A 339 -3.33 22.54 14.78
C THR A 339 -3.02 23.16 13.41
N PHE A 340 -3.85 24.11 12.98
CA PHE A 340 -3.77 24.73 11.65
C PHE A 340 -3.52 26.24 11.69
N LEU A 341 -3.01 26.73 10.57
CA LEU A 341 -2.84 28.15 10.25
C LEU A 341 -3.24 28.41 8.79
N GLU A 342 -4.09 29.41 8.56
CA GLU A 342 -4.58 29.79 7.22
C GLU A 342 -3.52 30.54 6.38
N LEU A 343 -3.39 30.15 5.11
CA LEU A 343 -2.55 30.84 4.11
C LEU A 343 -3.32 32.02 3.50
N LYS A 344 -3.23 33.18 4.16
CA LYS A 344 -3.98 34.41 3.78
C LYS A 344 -3.43 35.10 2.53
N GLU A 345 -2.12 35.12 2.38
CA GLU A 345 -1.43 35.83 1.30
C GLU A 345 -1.19 34.91 0.08
N ILE A 346 -0.90 35.50 -1.08
CA ILE A 346 -0.54 34.75 -2.30
C ILE A 346 0.77 33.95 -2.13
N GLY A 347 1.65 34.39 -1.24
CA GLY A 347 2.87 33.68 -0.89
C GLY A 347 3.35 34.10 0.49
N GLY A 348 4.14 33.26 1.14
CA GLY A 348 4.62 33.53 2.49
C GLY A 348 5.41 32.38 3.08
N ASN A 349 5.92 32.63 4.29
CA ASN A 349 6.60 31.65 5.12
C ASN A 349 5.81 31.49 6.42
N TYR A 350 5.43 30.27 6.75
CA TYR A 350 4.62 29.96 7.92
C TYR A 350 5.24 28.84 8.74
N THR A 351 4.99 28.88 10.04
CA THR A 351 5.33 27.82 10.97
C THR A 351 4.12 27.56 11.87
N VAL A 352 3.77 26.30 12.07
CA VAL A 352 2.76 25.85 13.03
C VAL A 352 3.31 24.64 13.77
N CYS A 353 3.03 24.53 15.06
CA CYS A 353 3.55 23.43 15.87
C CYS A 353 2.41 22.75 16.63
N GLN A 354 2.52 21.44 16.80
CA GLN A 354 1.72 20.67 17.73
C GLN A 354 2.66 19.72 18.48
N ARG A 355 2.71 19.87 19.81
CA ARG A 355 3.62 19.11 20.70
C ARG A 355 5.08 19.19 20.23
N ASP A 356 5.71 18.07 19.87
CA ASP A 356 7.13 17.99 19.52
C ASP A 356 7.37 18.29 18.02
N LEU A 357 6.30 18.39 17.23
CA LEU A 357 6.37 18.65 15.79
C LEU A 357 6.10 20.11 15.46
N CYS A 358 7.08 20.78 14.84
CA CYS A 358 6.92 22.06 14.17
C CYS A 358 7.06 21.88 12.66
N CYS A 359 6.08 22.40 11.92
CA CYS A 359 5.98 22.31 10.47
C CYS A 359 6.26 23.67 9.84
N HIS A 360 7.15 23.71 8.84
CA HIS A 360 7.55 24.94 8.15
C HIS A 360 7.20 24.87 6.68
N LEU A 361 6.54 25.91 6.18
CA LEU A 361 6.16 26.04 4.78
C LEU A 361 6.63 27.37 4.20
N SER A 362 7.32 27.31 3.07
CA SER A 362 7.48 28.43 2.15
C SER A 362 6.65 28.14 0.89
N TYR A 363 5.83 29.08 0.43
CA TYR A 363 5.01 28.88 -0.76
C TYR A 363 4.77 30.15 -1.57
N LYS A 364 4.36 29.95 -2.83
CA LYS A 364 3.80 30.97 -3.71
C LYS A 364 2.73 30.34 -4.60
N MET A 365 1.49 30.74 -4.43
CA MET A 365 0.38 30.39 -5.31
C MET A 365 0.52 31.11 -6.65
N SER A 366 0.04 30.50 -7.74
CA SER A 366 -0.05 31.15 -9.05
C SER A 366 -1.10 32.26 -9.06
N GLU A 367 -2.18 32.08 -8.31
CA GLU A 367 -3.17 33.12 -8.01
C GLU A 367 -3.72 32.92 -6.59
N LYS A 368 -4.06 34.01 -5.90
CA LYS A 368 -4.82 33.92 -4.65
C LYS A 368 -6.30 34.06 -4.95
N ARG A 369 -7.04 32.97 -4.73
CA ARG A 369 -8.49 32.90 -4.92
C ARG A 369 -9.23 33.30 -3.65
N SER A 370 -10.41 33.90 -3.82
CA SER A 370 -11.31 34.23 -2.70
C SER A 370 -12.28 33.11 -2.34
N ASP A 371 -12.46 32.14 -3.24
CA ASP A 371 -13.36 30.98 -3.09
C ASP A 371 -12.63 29.70 -2.68
N GLU A 372 -11.29 29.72 -2.54
CA GLU A 372 -10.49 28.61 -2.03
C GLU A 372 -9.60 29.03 -0.86
N VAL A 373 -9.60 28.19 0.17
CA VAL A 373 -8.77 28.35 1.36
C VAL A 373 -7.76 27.21 1.44
N TYR A 374 -6.52 27.56 1.79
CA TYR A 374 -5.46 26.61 2.09
C TYR A 374 -4.96 26.83 3.52
N ALA A 375 -4.56 25.76 4.17
CA ALA A 375 -4.02 25.80 5.52
C ALA A 375 -2.75 24.95 5.62
N LEU A 376 -1.84 25.38 6.51
CA LEU A 376 -0.72 24.58 7.00
C LEU A 376 -1.13 23.95 8.32
N GLY A 377 -0.97 22.64 8.47
CA GLY A 377 -1.32 21.89 9.67
C GLY A 377 -0.16 21.06 10.22
N ALA A 378 -0.17 20.88 11.54
CA ALA A 378 0.71 19.96 12.27
C ALA A 378 -0.12 19.00 13.13
N PHE A 379 0.29 17.72 13.14
CA PHE A 379 -0.22 16.70 14.05
C PHE A 379 0.91 15.89 14.67
N ASP A 380 0.83 15.61 15.96
CA ASP A 380 1.77 14.74 16.70
C ASP A 380 0.98 13.95 17.75
N GLY A 381 0.57 12.73 17.41
CA GLY A 381 -0.35 11.97 18.28
C GLY A 381 -0.65 10.54 17.84
N LEU A 382 -1.37 9.83 18.72
CA LEU A 382 -1.83 8.47 18.47
C LEU A 382 -3.19 8.52 17.77
N HIS A 383 -3.24 7.98 16.55
CA HIS A 383 -4.48 7.68 15.86
C HIS A 383 -5.09 6.39 16.44
N THR A 384 -6.41 6.34 16.60
CA THR A 384 -7.10 5.22 17.27
C THR A 384 -8.37 4.72 16.57
N VAL A 385 -8.80 5.37 15.49
CA VAL A 385 -10.06 5.03 14.80
C VAL A 385 -9.73 4.11 13.62
N GLU A 386 -10.34 2.94 13.51
CA GLU A 386 -10.02 1.97 12.44
C GLU A 386 -8.58 1.42 12.43
N GLY A 387 -7.79 1.71 13.47
CA GLY A 387 -6.44 1.20 13.70
C GLY A 387 -5.79 1.94 14.86
N SER A 388 -4.65 1.45 15.36
CA SER A 388 -3.88 2.15 16.38
C SER A 388 -2.45 2.34 15.91
N TYR A 389 -2.08 3.59 15.66
CA TYR A 389 -0.76 3.95 15.14
C TYR A 389 -0.41 5.42 15.43
N TYR A 390 0.83 5.68 15.81
CA TYR A 390 1.31 7.01 16.15
C TYR A 390 1.84 7.78 14.94
N LEU A 391 1.35 9.00 14.75
CA LEU A 391 1.62 9.82 13.57
C LEU A 391 2.32 11.13 13.97
N GLN A 392 3.22 11.57 13.10
CA GLN A 392 3.65 12.96 13.01
C GLN A 392 3.41 13.44 11.58
N ILE A 393 2.61 14.49 11.38
CA ILE A 393 2.20 14.93 10.05
C ILE A 393 2.36 16.42 9.90
N CYS A 394 3.05 16.85 8.86
CA CYS A 394 3.04 18.22 8.36
C CYS A 394 2.27 18.25 7.04
N THR A 395 1.26 19.11 6.91
CA THR A 395 0.41 19.16 5.71
C THR A 395 0.13 20.58 5.27
N LEU A 396 0.33 20.85 3.98
CA LEU A 396 -0.36 21.92 3.26
C LEU A 396 -1.57 21.27 2.58
N LEU A 397 -2.77 21.77 2.83
CA LEU A 397 -3.98 21.24 2.19
C LEU A 397 -4.97 22.31 1.79
N LYS A 398 -5.80 21.99 0.79
CA LYS A 398 -6.99 22.76 0.42
C LYS A 398 -8.15 22.38 1.33
N CYS A 399 -8.76 23.39 1.97
CA CYS A 399 -9.96 23.18 2.77
C CYS A 399 -11.17 22.91 1.86
N LYS A 400 -12.14 22.13 2.33
CA LYS A 400 -13.30 21.75 1.49
C LYS A 400 -14.15 22.93 1.08
N THR A 401 -14.31 23.89 1.99
CA THR A 401 -15.01 25.15 1.74
C THR A 401 -14.17 26.32 2.23
N THR A 402 -14.71 27.54 2.14
CA THR A 402 -14.10 28.73 2.74
C THR A 402 -14.23 28.80 4.26
N ASP A 403 -15.01 27.90 4.88
CA ASP A 403 -15.07 27.73 6.33
C ASP A 403 -13.87 26.93 6.83
N LEU A 404 -13.10 27.52 7.75
CA LEU A 404 -11.89 26.94 8.33
C LEU A 404 -12.15 25.63 9.07
N HIS A 405 -13.37 25.41 9.58
CA HIS A 405 -13.73 24.15 10.23
C HIS A 405 -13.76 22.95 9.27
N THR A 406 -13.77 23.20 7.96
CA THR A 406 -13.74 22.17 6.93
C THR A 406 -12.32 21.84 6.42
N CYS A 407 -11.29 22.48 7.00
CA CYS A 407 -9.90 22.14 6.73
C CYS A 407 -9.58 20.77 7.34
N GLY A 408 -9.32 19.79 6.47
CA GLY A 408 -9.13 18.38 6.84
C GLY A 408 -10.21 17.44 6.31
N ASP A 409 -11.37 17.98 5.92
CA ASP A 409 -12.39 17.20 5.23
C ASP A 409 -11.91 16.70 3.86
N SER A 410 -12.45 15.58 3.41
CA SER A 410 -12.20 15.02 2.07
C SER A 410 -12.51 16.02 0.95
N VAL A 411 -11.53 16.28 0.08
CA VAL A 411 -11.64 17.16 -1.09
C VAL A 411 -11.09 16.49 -2.34
N GLU A 412 -11.89 16.44 -3.41
CA GLU A 412 -11.48 15.82 -4.68
C GLU A 412 -11.00 16.84 -5.72
N THR A 413 -11.40 18.12 -5.60
CA THR A 413 -11.12 19.14 -6.60
C THR A 413 -10.62 20.46 -6.00
N ALA A 414 -9.72 21.11 -6.75
CA ALA A 414 -9.18 22.43 -6.48
C ALA A 414 -8.92 23.20 -7.78
N SER A 415 -8.67 24.50 -7.67
CA SER A 415 -8.35 25.40 -8.79
C SER A 415 -6.99 26.09 -8.64
N THR A 416 -6.52 26.28 -7.40
CA THR A 416 -5.26 26.98 -7.11
C THR A 416 -4.03 26.11 -7.42
N ARG A 417 -3.17 26.62 -8.31
CA ARG A 417 -1.83 26.08 -8.60
C ARG A 417 -0.78 26.77 -7.74
N PHE A 418 0.38 26.12 -7.61
CA PHE A 418 1.52 26.66 -6.87
C PHE A 418 2.71 26.86 -7.82
N GLU A 419 3.25 28.08 -7.85
CA GLU A 419 4.52 28.38 -8.52
C GLU A 419 5.69 27.75 -7.77
N MET A 420 5.60 27.72 -6.43
CA MET A 420 6.54 27.00 -5.59
C MET A 420 5.92 26.57 -4.25
N PHE A 421 6.43 25.47 -3.71
CA PHE A 421 6.25 25.07 -2.31
C PHE A 421 7.56 24.45 -1.78
N ALA A 422 7.78 24.57 -0.48
CA ALA A 422 8.82 23.86 0.26
C ALA A 422 8.32 23.60 1.69
N LEU A 423 8.09 22.32 2.01
CA LEU A 423 7.57 21.84 3.29
C LEU A 423 8.65 21.04 4.03
N SER A 424 8.73 21.21 5.35
CA SER A 424 9.62 20.44 6.24
C SER A 424 9.07 20.42 7.66
N GLY A 425 9.57 19.53 8.52
CA GLY A 425 9.17 19.50 9.92
C GLY A 425 10.19 18.86 10.85
N THR A 426 10.08 19.12 12.15
CA THR A 426 10.98 18.60 13.19
C THR A 426 10.67 17.15 13.57
N PHE A 427 10.55 16.26 12.57
CA PHE A 427 10.13 14.88 12.76
C PHE A 427 11.03 14.13 13.75
N GLY A 428 10.40 13.45 14.71
CA GLY A 428 11.03 12.54 15.67
C GLY A 428 11.31 11.14 15.09
N THR A 429 11.09 10.95 13.80
CA THR A 429 11.24 9.67 13.09
C THR A 429 12.04 9.86 11.80
N GLN A 430 12.63 8.77 11.31
CA GLN A 430 13.24 8.71 9.97
C GLN A 430 12.32 8.07 8.92
N TYR A 431 11.13 7.60 9.34
CA TYR A 431 10.11 7.03 8.47
C TYR A 431 9.06 8.10 8.16
N VAL A 432 9.34 8.87 7.11
CA VAL A 432 8.46 9.92 6.61
C VAL A 432 8.21 9.69 5.11
N PHE A 433 6.95 9.80 4.72
CA PHE A 433 6.45 9.50 3.39
C PHE A 433 5.99 10.82 2.73
N PRO A 434 6.69 11.29 1.68
CA PRO A 434 6.39 12.56 1.02
C PRO A 434 5.25 12.43 0.01
N GLU A 435 4.19 13.20 0.21
CA GLU A 435 2.95 13.16 -0.56
C GLU A 435 2.74 14.46 -1.32
N VAL A 436 2.36 14.36 -2.59
CA VAL A 436 1.88 15.48 -3.40
C VAL A 436 0.72 14.99 -4.24
N LEU A 437 -0.46 15.51 -3.96
CA LEU A 437 -1.70 15.15 -4.66
C LEU A 437 -2.32 16.38 -5.29
N LEU A 438 -2.63 16.27 -6.58
CA LEU A 438 -3.28 17.29 -7.38
C LEU A 438 -4.79 17.00 -7.52
N SER A 439 -5.53 18.02 -7.95
CA SER A 439 -6.98 17.94 -8.21
C SER A 439 -7.34 16.76 -9.10
N GLU A 440 -8.52 16.17 -8.87
CA GLU A 440 -8.98 14.92 -9.49
C GLU A 440 -8.09 13.71 -9.15
N ILE A 441 -7.45 13.74 -7.97
CA ILE A 441 -6.63 12.65 -7.42
C ILE A 441 -5.53 12.22 -8.39
N GLN A 442 -4.72 13.20 -8.79
CA GLN A 442 -3.61 12.98 -9.73
C GLN A 442 -2.28 13.13 -9.00
N LEU A 443 -1.34 12.22 -9.28
CA LEU A 443 0.04 12.36 -8.81
C LEU A 443 0.79 13.40 -9.64
N ALA A 444 1.89 13.93 -9.09
CA ALA A 444 2.74 14.95 -9.72
C ALA A 444 4.15 14.42 -10.08
N PRO A 445 4.28 13.40 -10.95
CA PRO A 445 5.58 12.78 -11.24
C PRO A 445 6.57 13.77 -11.87
N GLY A 446 7.78 13.85 -11.32
CA GLY A 446 8.84 14.76 -11.78
C GLY A 446 8.56 16.25 -11.55
N GLU A 447 7.63 16.61 -10.66
CA GLU A 447 7.31 18.00 -10.31
C GLU A 447 7.92 18.45 -8.98
N PHE A 448 8.33 17.51 -8.13
CA PHE A 448 8.88 17.76 -6.81
C PHE A 448 10.08 16.88 -6.53
N GLN A 449 10.80 17.19 -5.46
CA GLN A 449 11.91 16.41 -4.95
C GLN A 449 11.99 16.50 -3.42
N VAL A 450 12.62 15.49 -2.82
CA VAL A 450 13.04 15.51 -1.41
C VAL A 450 14.54 15.77 -1.33
N SER A 451 14.94 16.80 -0.59
CA SER A 451 16.35 17.07 -0.30
C SER A 451 16.88 16.19 0.83
N SER A 452 18.20 15.99 0.88
CA SER A 452 18.84 15.21 1.95
C SER A 452 18.64 15.79 3.36
N ASP A 453 18.30 17.08 3.46
CA ASP A 453 18.03 17.78 4.72
C ASP A 453 16.54 17.78 5.13
N GLY A 454 15.68 17.03 4.43
CA GLY A 454 14.30 16.77 4.86
C GLY A 454 13.24 17.73 4.32
N ARG A 455 13.54 18.48 3.24
CA ARG A 455 12.53 19.34 2.58
C ARG A 455 11.88 18.63 1.41
N LEU A 456 10.56 18.68 1.35
CA LEU A 456 9.75 18.36 0.17
C LEU A 456 9.46 19.66 -0.59
N PHE A 457 9.99 19.80 -1.80
CA PHE A 457 9.90 21.05 -2.54
C PHE A 457 9.61 20.86 -4.04
N SER A 458 8.95 21.84 -4.62
CA SER A 458 8.64 21.89 -6.06
C SER A 458 9.88 22.19 -6.90
N LEU A 459 10.05 21.47 -8.01
CA LEU A 459 11.09 21.74 -9.02
C LEU A 459 10.65 22.76 -10.07
N LYS A 460 9.33 22.92 -10.24
CA LYS A 460 8.65 23.77 -11.22
C LYS A 460 7.23 24.06 -10.74
N PRO A 461 6.51 25.03 -11.36
CA PRO A 461 5.10 25.23 -11.07
C PRO A 461 4.29 23.94 -11.28
N THR A 462 3.31 23.70 -10.41
CA THR A 462 2.50 22.48 -10.48
C THR A 462 1.69 22.42 -11.77
N SER A 463 1.64 21.25 -12.40
CA SER A 463 0.92 21.04 -13.66
C SER A 463 -0.59 21.22 -13.51
N GLY A 464 -1.10 20.90 -12.31
CA GLY A 464 -2.50 21.05 -11.91
C GLY A 464 -2.66 21.75 -10.56
N PRO A 465 -3.91 22.04 -10.17
CA PRO A 465 -4.24 22.55 -8.85
C PRO A 465 -3.86 21.56 -7.75
N VAL A 466 -3.44 22.05 -6.59
CA VAL A 466 -2.94 21.21 -5.49
C VAL A 466 -4.06 20.87 -4.52
N LEU A 467 -4.25 19.58 -4.19
CA LEU A 467 -5.09 19.19 -3.06
C LEU A 467 -4.28 19.20 -1.77
N THR A 468 -3.11 18.56 -1.78
CA THR A 468 -2.21 18.54 -0.64
C THR A 468 -0.73 18.38 -1.03
N VAL A 469 0.14 18.89 -0.17
CA VAL A 469 1.57 18.57 -0.06
C VAL A 469 1.80 18.17 1.38
N THR A 470 2.16 16.92 1.64
CA THR A 470 2.22 16.36 3.00
C THR A 470 3.52 15.60 3.23
N LEU A 471 4.00 15.65 4.47
CA LEU A 471 5.03 14.77 5.00
C LEU A 471 4.39 13.91 6.09
N PHE A 472 4.11 12.65 5.75
CA PHE A 472 3.42 11.70 6.62
C PHE A 472 4.43 10.83 7.38
N GLY A 473 4.60 11.07 8.68
CA GLY A 473 5.57 10.39 9.53
C GLY A 473 4.97 9.32 10.43
N ARG A 474 5.66 8.19 10.58
CA ARG A 474 5.30 7.09 11.50
C ARG A 474 6.33 6.92 12.62
N LEU A 475 5.84 6.86 13.86
CA LEU A 475 6.62 6.55 15.06
C LEU A 475 6.21 5.19 15.58
N TYR A 476 6.65 4.13 14.90
CA TYR A 476 6.22 2.75 15.16
C TYR A 476 6.40 2.31 16.61
N GLU A 477 7.46 2.77 17.28
CA GLU A 477 7.73 2.47 18.68
C GLU A 477 6.70 3.06 19.67
N LYS A 478 5.90 4.04 19.23
CA LYS A 478 4.86 4.68 20.04
C LYS A 478 3.46 4.12 19.79
N ASP A 479 3.28 3.17 18.86
CA ASP A 479 1.97 2.56 18.56
C ASP A 479 1.35 1.88 19.79
N SER A 480 2.17 1.40 20.73
CA SER A 480 1.75 0.69 21.95
C SER A 480 1.91 1.51 23.24
N ALA A 481 2.09 2.84 23.17
CA ALA A 481 2.31 3.63 24.37
C ALA A 481 1.11 3.53 25.34
N PRO A 482 1.32 3.17 26.63
CA PRO A 482 0.23 2.98 27.57
C PRO A 482 -0.36 4.33 27.96
N ASN A 483 -1.43 4.74 27.28
CA ASN A 483 -2.26 5.83 27.78
C ASN A 483 -3.04 5.30 28.98
N THR A 484 -2.60 5.64 30.19
CA THR A 484 -3.24 5.36 31.49
C THR A 484 -4.63 6.01 31.68
N LEU A 485 -5.33 6.32 30.59
CA LEU A 485 -6.71 6.80 30.57
C LEU A 485 -7.61 6.10 29.54
N SER A 486 -7.11 5.23 28.64
CA SER A 486 -7.95 4.61 27.60
C SER A 486 -8.62 3.30 28.03
N ASP A 487 -8.14 2.62 29.06
CA ASP A 487 -8.70 1.33 29.50
C ASP A 487 -10.14 1.43 30.06
N LEU A 488 -10.58 2.63 30.45
CA LEU A 488 -11.97 2.85 30.90
C LEU A 488 -12.91 3.26 29.76
N THR A 489 -12.40 3.85 28.68
CA THR A 489 -13.23 4.33 27.56
C THR A 489 -13.47 3.24 26.52
N THR A 490 -12.50 2.35 26.31
CA THR A 490 -12.63 1.21 25.38
C THR A 490 -13.67 0.18 25.85
N GLN A 491 -13.92 0.08 27.17
CA GLN A 491 -15.03 -0.72 27.69
C GLN A 491 -16.40 -0.01 27.57
N ALA A 492 -16.44 1.32 27.56
CA ALA A 492 -17.70 2.07 27.47
C ALA A 492 -18.27 2.12 26.04
N LEU A 493 -17.41 2.14 25.01
CA LEU A 493 -17.84 2.14 23.60
C LEU A 493 -18.30 0.75 23.09
N ARG A 494 -17.90 -0.35 23.74
CA ARG A 494 -18.41 -1.69 23.45
C ARG A 494 -19.86 -1.93 23.89
N LEU A 495 -20.45 -1.02 24.68
CA LEU A 495 -21.78 -1.19 25.28
C LEU A 495 -22.85 -0.27 24.68
N ASN A 496 -22.56 0.47 23.60
CA ASN A 496 -23.55 1.38 23.01
C ASN A 496 -23.92 0.96 21.57
N PRO A 497 -25.02 0.22 21.37
CA PRO A 497 -25.48 -0.19 20.04
C PRO A 497 -26.24 0.98 19.39
N LYS A 498 -25.51 1.98 18.90
CA LYS A 498 -26.06 3.05 18.02
C LYS A 498 -25.02 3.55 17.02
N THR A 499 -24.51 2.65 16.20
CA THR A 499 -23.90 3.00 14.90
C THR A 499 -24.27 1.93 13.85
N ASP A 500 -25.57 1.63 13.74
CA ASP A 500 -26.14 0.92 12.59
C ASP A 500 -26.48 1.92 11.48
N ALA A 501 -25.45 2.45 10.81
CA ALA A 501 -25.65 3.35 9.67
C ALA A 501 -24.68 3.11 8.50
N TRP A 502 -24.17 1.88 8.32
CA TRP A 502 -23.46 1.49 7.08
C TRP A 502 -23.77 0.05 6.65
N LYS A 503 -25.00 -0.41 6.91
CA LYS A 503 -25.58 -1.57 6.23
C LYS A 503 -26.72 -1.09 5.34
N SER A 504 -26.63 -1.40 4.05
CA SER A 504 -27.55 -1.06 2.95
C SER A 504 -27.43 0.37 2.38
N LYS A 505 -26.59 0.52 1.35
CA LYS A 505 -27.03 0.78 -0.02
C LYS A 505 -25.95 0.40 -1.02
#